data_AF-A0A523P8U9-F1
#
_entry.id   AF-A0A523P8U9-F1
#
_cell.length_a   1.000
_cell.length_b   1.000
_cell.length_c   1.000
_cell.angle_alpha   90.00
_cell.angle_beta   90.00
_cell.angle_gamma   90.00
#
_symmetry.space_group_name_H-M   'P 1'
#
loop_
_entity.id
_entity.type
_entity.pdbx_description
1 polymer ?
#
loop_
_entity_poly.entity_id
_entity_poly.type
_entity_poly.pdbx_seq_one_letter_code
_entity_poly.pdbx_strand_id
1 'polypeptide(L)'
;MTESRAIDATERPATRASLAADFARLGLAEGDTVLVHSSLTAIGFVVGGGVTVVQALLDAVGERGTLMMPAFTSYNSEPSLWIAPPVPEEWWPTIRAHMPAYDKRVFPMRMIGQIAEVLRAWEGTLRSDHPQVSFIARGRHAERITADHGLEFEFGERSPLARLYELDGSVLLLGVTHTNNSSLHLAEDRAPGNEVVEQGSSVLEDGRPVW
;
A
#
# COMPACT_ATOMS: atom_id res chain seq x y z
N MET A 1 6.60 -2.67 17.62
CA MET A 1 6.10 -3.40 18.80
C MET A 1 6.36 -4.89 18.56
N THR A 2 6.77 -5.67 19.55
CA THR A 2 6.99 -7.12 19.39
C THR A 2 5.69 -7.90 19.62
N GLU A 3 5.58 -9.13 19.10
CA GLU A 3 4.41 -9.99 19.31
C GLU A 3 4.12 -10.22 20.80
N SER A 4 5.15 -10.40 21.63
CA SER A 4 5.00 -10.53 23.09
C SER A 4 4.29 -9.32 23.71
N ARG A 5 4.61 -8.09 23.29
CA ARG A 5 3.89 -6.90 23.77
C ARG A 5 2.43 -6.85 23.30
N ALA A 6 2.14 -7.38 22.11
CA ALA A 6 0.77 -7.47 21.62
C ALA A 6 -0.05 -8.46 22.47
N ILE A 7 0.53 -9.59 22.86
CA ILE A 7 -0.09 -10.57 23.77
C ILE A 7 -0.38 -9.92 25.13
N ASP A 8 0.63 -9.27 25.73
CA ASP A 8 0.49 -8.63 27.05
C ASP A 8 -0.59 -7.54 27.07
N ALA A 9 -0.78 -6.84 25.94
CA ALA A 9 -1.78 -5.79 25.78
C ALA A 9 -3.19 -6.32 25.42
N THR A 10 -3.36 -7.63 25.21
CA THR A 10 -4.60 -8.21 24.70
C THR A 10 -5.39 -8.92 25.80
N GLU A 11 -6.57 -8.40 26.13
CA GLU A 11 -7.47 -9.07 27.08
C GLU A 11 -8.07 -10.36 26.47
N ARG A 12 -8.44 -10.31 25.18
CA ARG A 12 -8.97 -11.45 24.43
C ARG A 12 -8.46 -11.42 22.99
N PRO A 13 -8.05 -12.57 22.41
CA PRO A 13 -7.59 -12.64 21.03
C PRO A 13 -8.61 -12.08 20.03
N ALA A 14 -8.15 -11.27 19.10
CA ALA A 14 -8.96 -10.89 17.96
C ALA A 14 -9.14 -12.09 17.01
N THR A 15 -10.36 -12.27 16.54
CA THR A 15 -10.77 -13.34 15.61
C THR A 15 -11.40 -12.73 14.38
N ARG A 16 -11.61 -13.53 13.33
CA ARG A 16 -12.33 -13.08 12.13
C ARG A 16 -13.70 -12.49 12.47
N ALA A 17 -14.45 -13.16 13.35
CA ALA A 17 -15.79 -12.72 13.75
C ALA A 17 -15.77 -11.43 14.58
N SER A 18 -14.83 -11.28 15.52
CA SER A 18 -14.73 -10.04 16.31
C SER A 18 -14.31 -8.86 15.46
N LEU A 19 -13.32 -9.05 14.56
CA LEU A 19 -12.87 -8.01 13.64
C LEU A 19 -13.97 -7.60 12.65
N ALA A 20 -14.72 -8.54 12.09
CA ALA A 20 -15.84 -8.23 11.20
C ALA A 20 -16.92 -7.40 11.93
N ALA A 21 -17.24 -7.74 13.19
CA ALA A 21 -18.16 -6.96 14.01
C ALA A 21 -17.62 -5.55 14.30
N ASP A 22 -16.32 -5.40 14.56
CA ASP A 22 -15.69 -4.10 14.79
C ASP A 22 -15.65 -3.24 13.51
N PHE A 23 -15.38 -3.83 12.35
CA PHE A 23 -15.43 -3.13 11.06
C PHE A 23 -16.85 -2.64 10.74
N ALA A 24 -17.87 -3.48 10.96
CA ALA A 24 -19.26 -3.07 10.81
C ALA A 24 -19.65 -1.93 11.77
N ARG A 25 -19.18 -1.98 13.02
CA ARG A 25 -19.37 -0.89 13.99
C ARG A 25 -18.68 0.42 13.61
N LEU A 26 -17.52 0.33 12.94
CA LEU A 26 -16.81 1.49 12.39
C LEU A 26 -17.51 2.08 11.16
N GLY A 27 -18.47 1.36 10.57
CA GLY A 27 -19.24 1.79 9.42
C GLY A 27 -18.78 1.22 8.08
N LEU A 28 -17.83 0.25 8.07
CA LEU A 28 -17.46 -0.45 6.84
C LEU A 28 -18.59 -1.40 6.44
N ALA A 29 -18.99 -1.33 5.17
CA ALA A 29 -20.17 -2.01 4.65
C ALA A 29 -19.92 -2.73 3.33
N GLU A 30 -20.85 -3.62 2.97
CA GLU A 30 -20.81 -4.35 1.73
C GLU A 30 -20.90 -3.39 0.52
N GLY A 31 -19.99 -3.52 -0.43
CA GLY A 31 -19.90 -2.64 -1.59
C GLY A 31 -18.87 -1.52 -1.47
N ASP A 32 -18.31 -1.29 -0.28
CA ASP A 32 -17.33 -0.23 -0.06
C ASP A 32 -16.05 -0.44 -0.87
N THR A 33 -15.51 0.66 -1.39
CA THR A 33 -14.14 0.72 -1.91
C THR A 33 -13.27 1.40 -0.87
N VAL A 34 -12.33 0.68 -0.26
CA VAL A 34 -11.58 1.16 0.90
C VAL A 34 -10.08 1.02 0.72
N LEU A 35 -9.35 2.13 0.94
CA LEU A 35 -7.90 2.14 1.13
C LEU A 35 -7.58 1.91 2.60
N VAL A 36 -6.81 0.85 2.89
CA VAL A 36 -6.45 0.46 4.26
C VAL A 36 -4.98 0.71 4.51
N HIS A 37 -4.70 1.45 5.58
CA HIS A 37 -3.38 1.52 6.22
C HIS A 37 -3.46 0.83 7.57
N SER A 38 -2.48 0.00 7.93
CA SER A 38 -2.62 -0.84 9.13
C SER A 38 -1.33 -1.12 9.88
N SER A 39 -1.48 -1.38 11.17
CA SER A 39 -0.44 -1.94 12.03
C SER A 39 -1.00 -3.17 12.73
N LEU A 40 -0.57 -4.37 12.32
CA LEU A 40 -1.04 -5.62 12.92
C LEU A 40 -0.80 -5.63 14.44
N THR A 41 0.36 -5.15 14.87
CA THR A 41 0.71 -5.12 16.29
C THR A 41 -0.17 -4.18 17.12
N ALA A 42 -0.74 -3.14 16.52
CA ALA A 42 -1.63 -2.21 17.22
C ALA A 42 -3.04 -2.77 17.44
N ILE A 43 -3.42 -3.84 16.73
CA ILE A 43 -4.68 -4.57 16.94
C ILE A 43 -4.62 -5.43 18.20
N GLY A 44 -3.42 -5.84 18.61
CA GLY A 44 -3.21 -6.84 19.66
C GLY A 44 -2.93 -8.23 19.07
N PHE A 45 -3.16 -9.28 19.86
CA PHE A 45 -2.99 -10.66 19.42
C PHE A 45 -4.17 -11.09 18.54
N VAL A 46 -3.89 -11.36 17.26
CA VAL A 46 -4.87 -11.82 16.28
C VAL A 46 -4.66 -13.30 16.00
N VAL A 47 -5.67 -14.12 16.22
CA VAL A 47 -5.64 -15.55 15.86
C VAL A 47 -5.40 -15.66 14.36
N GLY A 48 -4.30 -16.26 13.92
CA GLY A 48 -3.94 -16.37 12.49
C GLY A 48 -3.30 -15.11 11.88
N GLY A 49 -3.00 -14.09 12.70
CA GLY A 49 -2.27 -12.90 12.27
C GLY A 49 -2.95 -12.14 11.13
N GLY A 50 -2.15 -11.65 10.17
CA GLY A 50 -2.63 -10.84 9.05
C GLY A 50 -3.66 -11.54 8.15
N VAL A 51 -3.63 -12.88 8.05
CA VAL A 51 -4.62 -13.66 7.26
C VAL A 51 -6.03 -13.42 7.77
N THR A 52 -6.22 -13.45 9.08
CA THR A 52 -7.52 -13.23 9.71
C THR A 52 -8.01 -11.80 9.53
N VAL A 53 -7.10 -10.82 9.55
CA VAL A 53 -7.45 -9.41 9.28
C VAL A 53 -7.91 -9.23 7.84
N VAL A 54 -7.18 -9.80 6.87
CA VAL A 54 -7.57 -9.73 5.45
C VAL A 54 -8.91 -10.43 5.22
N GLN A 55 -9.14 -11.61 5.81
CA GLN A 55 -10.43 -12.29 5.72
C GLN A 55 -11.58 -11.44 6.26
N ALA A 56 -11.40 -10.82 7.42
CA ALA A 56 -12.45 -9.97 8.01
C ALA A 56 -12.71 -8.69 7.20
N LEU A 57 -11.67 -8.08 6.61
CA LEU A 57 -11.83 -6.94 5.70
C LEU A 57 -12.57 -7.34 4.42
N LEU A 58 -12.22 -8.49 3.82
CA LEU A 58 -12.89 -9.02 2.63
C LEU A 58 -14.36 -9.38 2.91
N ASP A 59 -14.66 -9.94 4.08
CA ASP A 59 -16.05 -10.19 4.50
C ASP A 59 -16.85 -8.90 4.63
N ALA A 60 -16.25 -7.87 5.21
CA ALA A 60 -16.92 -6.59 5.46
C ALA A 60 -17.28 -5.87 4.15
N VAL A 61 -16.35 -5.79 3.19
CA VAL A 61 -16.61 -5.15 1.89
C VAL A 61 -17.41 -6.04 0.94
N GLY A 62 -17.39 -7.36 1.16
CA GLY A 62 -18.11 -8.35 0.36
C GLY A 62 -17.67 -8.42 -1.11
N GLU A 63 -18.39 -9.23 -1.90
CA GLU A 63 -18.05 -9.46 -3.32
C GLU A 63 -18.24 -8.22 -4.20
N ARG A 64 -19.11 -7.29 -3.78
CA ARG A 64 -19.39 -6.04 -4.49
C ARG A 64 -18.41 -4.92 -4.15
N GLY A 65 -17.67 -5.06 -3.05
CA GLY A 65 -16.71 -4.06 -2.59
C GLY A 65 -15.31 -4.25 -3.18
N THR A 66 -14.38 -3.41 -2.75
CA THR A 66 -12.98 -3.45 -3.17
C THR A 66 -12.06 -3.02 -2.02
N LEU A 67 -11.09 -3.87 -1.71
CA LEU A 67 -10.04 -3.60 -0.74
C LEU A 67 -8.78 -3.13 -1.48
N MET A 68 -8.22 -2.01 -1.05
CA MET A 68 -7.01 -1.39 -1.59
C MET A 68 -5.98 -1.17 -0.47
N MET A 69 -4.69 -1.37 -0.74
CA MET A 69 -3.60 -1.06 0.20
C MET A 69 -2.39 -0.51 -0.58
N PRO A 70 -1.55 0.35 0.02
CA PRO A 70 -0.28 0.71 -0.58
C PRO A 70 0.63 -0.51 -0.69
N ALA A 71 1.49 -0.52 -1.70
CA ALA A 71 2.44 -1.59 -1.98
C ALA A 71 3.81 -1.04 -2.38
N PHE A 72 4.33 -0.11 -1.59
CA PHE A 72 5.49 0.69 -1.99
C PHE A 72 6.81 -0.09 -1.96
N THR A 73 7.66 0.25 -2.91
CA THR A 73 8.98 -0.31 -3.20
C THR A 73 10.00 0.83 -3.21
N SER A 74 10.11 1.51 -2.06
CA SER A 74 10.85 2.78 -1.96
C SER A 74 12.36 2.68 -2.21
N TYR A 75 12.96 1.49 -2.26
CA TYR A 75 14.38 1.33 -2.59
C TYR A 75 14.66 1.40 -4.09
N ASN A 76 13.66 1.30 -4.95
CA ASN A 76 13.83 1.51 -6.39
C ASN A 76 13.70 3.01 -6.71
N SER A 77 14.48 3.84 -6.03
CA SER A 77 14.41 5.30 -6.09
C SER A 77 15.78 5.97 -6.15
N GLU A 78 15.79 7.22 -6.56
CA GLU A 78 16.97 8.07 -6.70
C GLU A 78 17.78 8.11 -5.40
N PRO A 79 18.98 7.49 -5.41
CA PRO A 79 19.79 7.35 -4.20
C PRO A 79 20.25 8.69 -3.62
N SER A 80 20.33 9.76 -4.40
CA SER A 80 20.67 11.10 -3.90
C SER A 80 19.61 11.68 -2.97
N LEU A 81 18.39 11.15 -2.99
CA LEU A 81 17.28 11.58 -2.14
C LEU A 81 17.10 10.69 -0.89
N TRP A 82 17.94 9.67 -0.70
CA TRP A 82 17.83 8.76 0.44
C TRP A 82 18.34 9.41 1.73
N ILE A 83 17.51 9.38 2.78
CA ILE A 83 17.85 9.95 4.09
C ILE A 83 17.77 8.97 5.26
N ALA A 84 17.24 7.76 5.04
CA ALA A 84 16.89 6.81 6.12
C ALA A 84 17.31 5.35 5.83
N PRO A 85 18.62 5.04 5.88
CA PRO A 85 19.76 5.97 5.91
C PRO A 85 20.16 6.47 4.50
N PRO A 86 20.97 7.54 4.40
CA PRO A 86 21.64 7.87 3.14
C PRO A 86 22.73 6.83 2.81
N VAL A 87 23.19 6.86 1.56
CA VAL A 87 24.36 6.10 1.08
C VAL A 87 25.42 7.07 0.55
N PRO A 88 26.72 6.70 0.58
CA PRO A 88 27.78 7.53 0.02
C PRO A 88 27.52 7.93 -1.43
N GLU A 89 27.84 9.17 -1.78
CA GLU A 89 27.59 9.75 -3.11
C GLU A 89 28.31 8.96 -4.23
N GLU A 90 29.49 8.44 -3.93
CA GLU A 90 30.25 7.61 -4.87
C GLU A 90 29.54 6.29 -5.24
N TRP A 91 28.51 5.88 -4.50
CA TRP A 91 27.72 4.68 -4.81
C TRP A 91 26.53 4.96 -5.73
N TRP A 92 26.09 6.21 -5.89
CA TRP A 92 24.89 6.53 -6.67
C TRP A 92 24.96 6.05 -8.12
N PRO A 93 26.07 6.25 -8.88
CA PRO A 93 26.16 5.72 -10.24
C PRO A 93 26.06 4.19 -10.31
N THR A 94 26.68 3.49 -9.35
CA THR A 94 26.61 2.02 -9.23
C THR A 94 25.19 1.56 -8.93
N ILE A 95 24.48 2.25 -8.03
CA ILE A 95 23.09 1.93 -7.70
C ILE A 95 22.21 2.09 -8.95
N ARG A 96 22.29 3.22 -9.65
CA ARG A 96 21.52 3.45 -10.89
C ARG A 96 21.81 2.40 -11.97
N ALA A 97 23.07 2.05 -12.17
CA ALA A 97 23.48 1.09 -13.19
C ALA A 97 23.11 -0.37 -12.88
N HIS A 98 22.91 -0.73 -11.61
CA HIS A 98 22.70 -2.11 -11.17
C HIS A 98 21.37 -2.38 -10.48
N MET A 99 20.53 -1.37 -10.27
CA MET A 99 19.19 -1.56 -9.72
C MET A 99 18.37 -2.48 -10.64
N PRO A 100 17.86 -3.63 -10.15
CA PRO A 100 17.05 -4.50 -10.98
C PRO A 100 15.78 -3.77 -11.44
N ALA A 101 15.35 -4.04 -12.66
CA ALA A 101 14.07 -3.54 -13.18
C ALA A 101 12.93 -3.96 -12.26
N TYR A 102 12.02 -3.02 -11.98
CA TYR A 102 10.82 -3.31 -11.20
C TYR A 102 10.02 -4.46 -11.80
N ASP A 103 9.69 -5.45 -10.97
CA ASP A 103 8.75 -6.51 -11.28
C ASP A 103 7.77 -6.65 -10.11
N LYS A 104 6.53 -6.23 -10.34
CA LYS A 104 5.46 -6.23 -9.33
C LYS A 104 5.19 -7.59 -8.69
N ARG A 105 5.59 -8.69 -9.34
CA ARG A 105 5.39 -10.08 -8.85
C ARG A 105 6.37 -10.44 -7.74
N VAL A 106 7.62 -9.98 -7.85
CA VAL A 106 8.72 -10.44 -7.00
C VAL A 106 9.29 -9.34 -6.10
N PHE A 107 9.14 -8.06 -6.45
CA PHE A 107 9.64 -6.98 -5.61
C PHE A 107 8.86 -6.90 -4.29
N PRO A 108 9.51 -7.12 -3.14
CA PRO A 108 8.86 -6.99 -1.84
C PRO A 108 8.42 -5.56 -1.57
N MET A 109 7.40 -5.42 -0.72
CA MET A 109 7.01 -4.12 -0.19
C MET A 109 7.93 -3.72 0.96
N ARG A 110 8.26 -2.44 1.07
CA ARG A 110 9.10 -1.91 2.14
C ARG A 110 8.27 -1.04 3.08
N MET A 111 8.32 -1.37 4.38
CA MET A 111 7.66 -0.60 5.46
C MET A 111 6.14 -0.45 5.34
N ILE A 112 5.47 -1.33 4.59
CA ILE A 112 4.00 -1.32 4.44
C ILE A 112 3.30 -2.15 5.52
N GLY A 113 3.84 -3.33 5.84
CA GLY A 113 3.33 -4.20 6.90
C GLY A 113 2.77 -5.53 6.42
N GLN A 114 2.60 -6.46 7.37
CA GLN A 114 2.25 -7.86 7.08
C GLN A 114 0.85 -8.04 6.50
N ILE A 115 -0.13 -7.22 6.88
CA ILE A 115 -1.50 -7.32 6.36
C ILE A 115 -1.52 -7.06 4.86
N ALA A 116 -0.77 -6.06 4.39
CA ALA A 116 -0.63 -5.81 2.96
C ALA A 116 0.12 -6.93 2.25
N GLU A 117 1.20 -7.49 2.82
CA GLU A 117 1.90 -8.64 2.21
C GLU A 117 0.98 -9.85 2.04
N VAL A 118 0.11 -10.11 3.03
CA VAL A 118 -0.92 -11.15 2.93
C VAL A 118 -1.90 -10.84 1.81
N LEU A 119 -2.40 -9.60 1.71
CA LEU A 119 -3.31 -9.21 0.64
C LEU A 119 -2.64 -9.31 -0.74
N ARG A 120 -1.38 -8.89 -0.88
CA ARG A 120 -0.59 -8.97 -2.12
C ARG A 120 -0.49 -10.39 -2.63
N ALA A 121 -0.32 -11.36 -1.72
CA ALA A 121 -0.24 -12.78 -2.04
C ALA A 121 -1.63 -13.45 -2.20
N TRP A 122 -2.72 -12.74 -1.92
CA TRP A 122 -4.07 -13.28 -2.02
C TRP A 122 -4.46 -13.48 -3.48
N GLU A 123 -5.05 -14.64 -3.80
CA GLU A 123 -5.47 -14.94 -5.16
C GLU A 123 -6.47 -13.89 -5.68
N GLY A 124 -6.22 -13.40 -6.89
CA GLY A 124 -7.03 -12.36 -7.52
C GLY A 124 -6.80 -10.94 -6.97
N THR A 125 -5.73 -10.71 -6.20
CA THR A 125 -5.23 -9.35 -5.93
C THR A 125 -4.40 -8.87 -7.12
N LEU A 126 -4.66 -7.64 -7.57
CA LEU A 126 -3.90 -6.97 -8.61
C LEU A 126 -2.96 -5.93 -7.99
N ARG A 127 -1.86 -5.63 -8.68
CA ARG A 127 -0.89 -4.59 -8.30
C ARG A 127 -0.66 -3.66 -9.49
N SER A 128 -0.73 -2.35 -9.25
CA SER A 128 -0.43 -1.33 -10.26
C SER A 128 1.05 -1.33 -10.63
N ASP A 129 1.41 -0.85 -11.82
CA ASP A 129 2.75 -0.99 -12.39
C ASP A 129 3.79 0.06 -11.95
N HIS A 130 3.46 1.00 -11.05
CA HIS A 130 4.43 2.01 -10.62
C HIS A 130 5.63 1.40 -9.87
N PRO A 131 6.87 1.73 -10.28
CA PRO A 131 8.09 1.09 -9.77
C PRO A 131 8.45 1.42 -8.30
N GLN A 132 7.75 2.38 -7.70
CA GLN A 132 8.05 2.97 -6.40
C GLN A 132 6.83 2.98 -5.49
N VAL A 133 5.71 3.54 -5.96
CA VAL A 133 4.52 3.78 -5.12
C VAL A 133 3.29 2.98 -5.56
N SER A 134 3.50 1.76 -6.06
CA SER A 134 2.40 0.90 -6.49
C SER A 134 1.37 0.66 -5.37
N PHE A 135 0.12 0.39 -5.76
CA PHE A 135 -0.96 -0.06 -4.87
C PHE A 135 -1.42 -1.46 -5.26
N ILE A 136 -1.92 -2.20 -4.28
CA ILE A 136 -2.62 -3.48 -4.48
C ILE A 136 -4.12 -3.28 -4.28
N ALA A 137 -4.93 -3.97 -5.07
CA ALA A 137 -6.37 -3.95 -4.95
C ALA A 137 -6.99 -5.32 -5.22
N ARG A 138 -8.09 -5.63 -4.52
CA ARG A 138 -8.87 -6.85 -4.68
C ARG A 138 -10.36 -6.54 -4.57
N GLY A 139 -11.13 -7.03 -5.53
CA GLY A 139 -12.59 -6.88 -5.58
C GLY A 139 -13.07 -6.24 -6.87
N ARG A 140 -14.31 -5.74 -6.86
CA ARG A 140 -15.04 -5.29 -8.05
C ARG A 140 -14.30 -4.24 -8.90
N HIS A 141 -13.53 -3.35 -8.27
CA HIS A 141 -12.86 -2.24 -8.94
C HIS A 141 -11.34 -2.41 -9.01
N ALA A 142 -10.79 -3.58 -8.66
CA ALA A 142 -9.34 -3.80 -8.60
C ALA A 142 -8.62 -3.47 -9.92
N GLU A 143 -9.19 -3.88 -11.07
CA GLU A 143 -8.63 -3.56 -12.39
C GLU A 143 -8.61 -2.05 -12.64
N ARG A 144 -9.74 -1.36 -12.41
CA ARG A 144 -9.82 0.10 -12.59
C ARG A 144 -8.85 0.86 -11.69
N ILE A 145 -8.71 0.43 -10.44
CA ILE A 145 -7.83 1.09 -9.46
C ILE A 145 -6.36 0.92 -9.84
N THR A 146 -5.98 -0.24 -10.38
CA THR A 146 -4.55 -0.56 -10.65
C THR A 146 -4.10 -0.27 -12.07
N ALA A 147 -5.02 0.03 -12.99
CA ALA A 147 -4.71 0.32 -14.39
C ALA A 147 -4.00 1.67 -14.57
N ASP A 148 -3.12 1.74 -15.57
CA ASP A 148 -2.51 2.95 -16.15
C ASP A 148 -1.85 3.91 -15.15
N HIS A 149 -1.34 3.39 -14.04
CA HIS A 149 -0.62 4.13 -13.00
C HIS A 149 0.58 4.87 -13.62
N GLY A 150 0.44 6.19 -13.79
CA GLY A 150 1.44 7.03 -14.46
C GLY A 150 2.77 7.08 -13.70
N LEU A 151 3.88 7.11 -14.44
CA LEU A 151 5.22 7.22 -13.87
C LEU A 151 5.52 8.63 -13.34
N GLU A 152 5.04 9.65 -14.04
CA GLU A 152 5.11 11.04 -13.60
C GLU A 152 3.92 11.37 -12.69
N PHE A 153 4.14 12.24 -11.71
CA PHE A 153 3.11 12.65 -10.74
C PHE A 153 2.47 11.43 -10.08
N GLU A 154 3.30 10.65 -9.39
CA GLU A 154 3.04 9.29 -8.92
C GLU A 154 1.79 9.12 -8.04
N PHE A 155 1.31 10.19 -7.41
CA PHE A 155 0.08 10.21 -6.61
C PHE A 155 -1.02 11.11 -7.20
N GLY A 156 -0.82 11.64 -8.39
CA GLY A 156 -1.72 12.59 -9.05
C GLY A 156 -2.90 11.95 -9.78
N GLU A 157 -3.41 12.62 -10.80
CA GLU A 157 -4.67 12.26 -11.51
C GLU A 157 -4.62 10.90 -12.23
N ARG A 158 -3.44 10.38 -12.53
CA ARG A 158 -3.24 9.04 -13.13
C ARG A 158 -2.94 7.96 -12.09
N SER A 159 -3.09 8.25 -10.80
CA SER A 159 -2.77 7.31 -9.73
C SER A 159 -4.00 6.51 -9.26
N PRO A 160 -3.78 5.38 -8.56
CA PRO A 160 -4.82 4.67 -7.84
C PRO A 160 -5.57 5.53 -6.81
N LEU A 161 -4.96 6.58 -6.28
CA LEU A 161 -5.63 7.50 -5.35
C LEU A 161 -6.69 8.35 -6.05
N ALA A 162 -6.42 8.82 -7.26
CA ALA A 162 -7.42 9.51 -8.08
C ALA A 162 -8.58 8.57 -8.42
N ARG A 163 -8.29 7.30 -8.74
CA ARG A 163 -9.33 6.27 -8.97
C ARG A 163 -10.17 5.99 -7.72
N LEU A 164 -9.55 5.95 -6.54
CA LEU A 164 -10.27 5.85 -5.28
C LEU A 164 -11.21 7.04 -5.07
N TYR A 165 -10.72 8.26 -5.34
CA TYR A 165 -11.51 9.49 -5.24
C TYR A 165 -12.72 9.49 -6.20
N GLU A 166 -12.51 9.09 -7.46
CA GLU A 166 -13.59 8.96 -8.47
C GLU A 166 -14.68 7.94 -8.08
N LEU A 167 -14.32 6.96 -7.27
CA LEU A 167 -15.20 5.89 -6.81
C LEU A 167 -15.91 6.23 -5.48
N ASP A 168 -15.74 7.46 -4.97
CA ASP A 168 -16.23 7.87 -3.64
C ASP A 168 -15.72 6.92 -2.53
N GLY A 169 -14.45 6.50 -2.67
CA GLY A 169 -13.83 5.53 -1.79
C GLY A 169 -13.46 6.09 -0.42
N SER A 170 -13.41 5.19 0.57
CA SER A 170 -13.08 5.51 1.96
C SER A 170 -11.63 5.17 2.32
N VAL A 171 -11.12 5.77 3.40
CA VAL A 171 -9.82 5.44 4.00
C VAL A 171 -10.02 4.87 5.40
N LEU A 172 -9.45 3.70 5.67
CA LEU A 172 -9.41 3.08 6.99
C LEU A 172 -7.98 3.10 7.55
N LEU A 173 -7.80 3.80 8.67
CA LEU A 173 -6.56 3.82 9.44
C LEU A 173 -6.64 2.86 10.62
N LEU A 174 -6.19 1.62 10.43
CA LEU A 174 -6.28 0.55 11.42
C LEU A 174 -5.04 0.49 12.31
N GLY A 175 -5.11 1.17 13.46
CA GLY A 175 -4.00 1.20 14.43
C GLY A 175 -2.79 2.03 13.95
N VAL A 176 -3.04 2.97 13.03
CA VAL A 176 -2.08 3.95 12.51
C VAL A 176 -2.73 5.35 12.49
N THR A 177 -1.95 6.39 12.20
CA THR A 177 -2.45 7.77 12.16
C THR A 177 -2.38 8.36 10.76
N HIS A 178 -2.77 9.63 10.60
CA HIS A 178 -2.68 10.34 9.33
C HIS A 178 -1.26 10.43 8.75
N THR A 179 -0.22 10.23 9.56
CA THR A 179 1.17 10.10 9.07
C THR A 179 1.35 8.96 8.07
N ASN A 180 0.43 7.99 8.05
CA ASN A 180 0.45 6.85 7.14
C ASN A 180 -0.58 6.98 6.01
N ASN A 181 -1.41 8.04 6.02
CA ASN A 181 -2.53 8.16 5.10
C ASN A 181 -2.05 8.65 3.72
N SER A 182 -1.81 7.70 2.81
CA SER A 182 -1.31 8.03 1.47
C SER A 182 -2.33 8.80 0.63
N SER A 183 -3.63 8.80 0.96
CA SER A 183 -4.61 9.56 0.15
C SER A 183 -4.36 11.07 0.18
N LEU A 184 -3.67 11.57 1.20
CA LEU A 184 -3.31 12.98 1.31
C LEU A 184 -2.34 13.42 0.20
N HIS A 185 -1.55 12.52 -0.38
CA HIS A 185 -0.64 12.86 -1.49
C HIS A 185 -1.39 13.31 -2.76
N LEU A 186 -2.62 12.84 -2.99
CA LEU A 186 -3.46 13.37 -4.08
C LEU A 186 -3.90 14.82 -3.80
N ALA A 187 -4.15 15.15 -2.54
CA ALA A 187 -4.49 16.53 -2.15
C ALA A 187 -3.27 17.44 -2.28
N GLU A 188 -2.07 16.94 -1.95
CA GLU A 188 -0.81 17.63 -2.21
C GLU A 188 -0.66 17.90 -3.70
N ASP A 189 -0.75 16.88 -4.58
CA ASP A 189 -0.65 17.03 -6.04
C ASP A 189 -1.60 18.08 -6.62
N ARG A 190 -2.84 18.14 -6.12
CA ARG A 190 -3.86 19.12 -6.54
C ARG A 190 -3.67 20.52 -5.97
N ALA A 191 -2.90 20.67 -4.89
CA ALA A 191 -2.65 21.97 -4.28
C ALA A 191 -1.65 22.79 -5.12
N PRO A 192 -1.83 24.11 -5.22
CA PRO A 192 -0.86 24.96 -5.91
C PRO A 192 0.43 25.10 -5.09
N GLY A 193 1.56 25.29 -5.77
CA GLY A 193 2.82 25.69 -5.15
C GLY A 193 3.77 24.56 -4.76
N ASN A 194 3.52 23.33 -5.21
CA ASN A 194 4.47 22.23 -5.02
C ASN A 194 5.73 22.42 -5.86
N GLU A 195 6.86 21.98 -5.29
CA GLU A 195 8.10 21.81 -6.01
C GLU A 195 8.07 20.51 -6.81
N VAL A 196 8.51 20.57 -8.07
CA VAL A 196 8.71 19.38 -8.90
C VAL A 196 10.14 18.90 -8.69
N VAL A 197 10.28 17.67 -8.25
CA VAL A 197 11.59 17.04 -7.97
C VAL A 197 11.86 15.97 -9.03
N GLU A 198 13.08 15.94 -9.54
CA GLU A 198 13.53 14.86 -10.41
C GLU A 198 13.74 13.58 -9.59
N GLN A 199 13.15 12.50 -10.05
CA GLN A 199 13.16 11.19 -9.42
C GLN A 199 13.56 10.15 -10.48
N GLY A 200 14.11 9.01 -10.06
CA GLY A 200 14.55 7.94 -10.96
C GLY A 200 14.18 6.57 -10.40
N SER A 201 13.94 5.61 -11.28
CA SER A 201 13.56 4.25 -10.88
C SER A 201 13.87 3.27 -11.99
N SER A 202 14.41 2.11 -11.64
CA SER A 202 14.65 1.06 -12.62
C SER A 202 13.35 0.40 -13.06
N VAL A 203 13.03 0.49 -14.35
CA VAL A 203 11.89 -0.13 -15.02
C VAL A 203 12.35 -1.11 -16.09
N LEU A 204 11.43 -1.91 -16.61
CA LEU A 204 11.72 -2.84 -17.70
C LEU A 204 11.27 -2.24 -19.03
N GLU A 205 12.21 -1.94 -19.92
CA GLU A 205 11.93 -1.53 -21.30
C GLU A 205 12.59 -2.52 -22.26
N ASP A 206 11.83 -3.03 -23.23
CA ASP A 206 12.29 -4.03 -24.21
C ASP A 206 13.03 -5.24 -23.59
N GLY A 207 12.58 -5.67 -22.41
CA GLY A 207 13.14 -6.80 -21.67
C GLY A 207 14.48 -6.50 -20.98
N ARG A 208 14.87 -5.23 -20.83
CA ARG A 208 16.10 -4.79 -20.16
C ARG A 208 15.81 -3.76 -19.07
N PRO A 209 16.58 -3.76 -17.97
CA PRO A 209 16.52 -2.68 -17.01
C PRO A 209 16.95 -1.35 -17.62
N VAL A 210 16.12 -0.32 -17.42
CA VAL A 210 16.40 1.08 -17.75
C VAL A 210 16.12 1.90 -16.50
N TRP A 211 17.05 2.78 -16.16
CA TRP A 211 16.93 3.72 -15.05
C TRP A 211 16.15 4.96 -15.46
#